data_AF-A0A7G8ZH62-F1
#
_entry.id   AF-A0A7G8ZH62-F1
#
_cell.length_a   1.000
_cell.length_b   1.000
_cell.length_c   1.000
_cell.angle_alpha   90.00
_cell.angle_beta   90.00
_cell.angle_gamma   90.00
#
_symmetry.space_group_name_H-M   'P 1'
#
loop_
_entity.id
_entity.type
_entity.pdbx_description
1 polymer ?
#
loop_
_entity_poly.entity_id
_entity_poly.type
_entity_poly.pdbx_seq_one_letter_code
_entity_poly.pdbx_strand_id
1 'polypeptide(L)'
;MDAILDRLSGGFTATDWWLILVWSLFGALIMRRASQLPVVVGLAFVADTITPYFLRIATGVTPDFAFDLMLARLDERGGLVLLARLFIYFVLIGLLFAARGRFGRR
;
A
#
# COMPACT_ATOMS: atom_id res chain seq x y z
N MET A 1 -25.26 -5.98 -5.39
CA MET A 1 -24.01 -5.36 -5.88
C MET A 1 -23.40 -4.44 -4.81
N ASP A 2 -24.14 -4.18 -3.73
CA ASP A 2 -23.83 -3.15 -2.73
C ASP A 2 -22.88 -3.66 -1.63
N ALA A 3 -22.97 -4.94 -1.23
CA ALA A 3 -22.12 -5.50 -0.17
C ALA A 3 -20.61 -5.52 -0.50
N ILE A 4 -20.23 -5.61 -1.78
CA ILE A 4 -18.82 -5.57 -2.19
C ILE A 4 -18.30 -4.14 -2.19
N LEU A 5 -19.10 -3.19 -2.69
CA LEU A 5 -18.76 -1.77 -2.68
C LEU A 5 -18.73 -1.20 -1.25
N ASP A 6 -19.63 -1.64 -0.37
CA ASP A 6 -19.63 -1.28 1.06
C ASP A 6 -18.43 -1.84 1.81
N ARG A 7 -18.00 -3.08 1.49
CA ARG A 7 -16.76 -3.64 2.06
C ARG A 7 -15.50 -2.95 1.54
N LEU A 8 -15.52 -2.53 0.28
CA LEU A 8 -14.42 -1.76 -0.31
C LEU A 8 -14.39 -0.32 0.22
N SER A 9 -15.53 0.34 0.42
CA SER A 9 -15.60 1.70 0.95
C SER A 9 -15.29 1.76 2.45
N GLY A 10 -15.69 0.73 3.22
CA GLY A 10 -15.36 0.60 4.64
C GLY A 10 -13.96 0.02 4.92
N GLY A 11 -13.32 -0.60 3.93
CA GLY A 11 -12.02 -1.28 4.09
C GLY A 11 -10.78 -0.39 4.03
N PHE A 12 -10.93 0.89 3.64
CA PHE A 12 -9.82 1.84 3.54
C PHE A 12 -10.05 3.06 4.43
N THR A 13 -9.11 3.29 5.35
CA THR A 13 -9.09 4.51 6.18
C THR A 13 -8.35 5.66 5.48
N ALA A 14 -8.49 6.89 5.95
CA ALA A 14 -7.71 8.03 5.42
C ALA A 14 -6.19 7.79 5.51
N THR A 15 -5.73 7.16 6.61
CA THR A 15 -4.33 6.78 6.79
C THR A 15 -3.88 5.74 5.77
N ASP A 16 -4.77 4.83 5.34
CA ASP A 16 -4.46 3.85 4.30
C ASP A 16 -4.21 4.52 2.96
N TRP A 17 -5.05 5.48 2.58
CA TRP A 17 -4.84 6.25 1.35
C TRP A 17 -3.54 7.03 1.38
N TRP A 18 -3.21 7.64 2.53
CA TRP A 18 -1.93 8.33 2.70
C TRP A 18 -0.73 7.39 2.49
N LEU A 19 -0.73 6.22 3.14
CA LEU A 19 0.35 5.25 2.99
C LEU A 19 0.45 4.71 1.56
N ILE A 20 -0.68 4.42 0.93
CA ILE A 20 -0.73 3.99 -0.47
C ILE A 20 -0.08 5.03 -1.37
N LEU A 21 -0.38 6.32 -1.19
CA LEU A 21 0.21 7.38 -1.99
C LEU A 21 1.72 7.50 -1.75
N VAL A 22 2.16 7.49 -0.50
CA VAL A 22 3.59 7.58 -0.13
C VAL A 22 4.38 6.43 -0.74
N TRP A 23 3.95 5.19 -0.51
CA TRP A 23 4.62 4.00 -1.04
C TRP A 23 4.54 3.92 -2.56
N SER A 24 3.46 4.39 -3.18
CA SER A 24 3.36 4.47 -4.64
C SER A 24 4.38 5.47 -5.21
N LEU A 25 4.60 6.60 -4.54
CA LEU A 25 5.59 7.60 -4.94
C LEU A 25 7.01 7.04 -4.83
N PHE A 26 7.34 6.42 -3.69
CA PHE A 26 8.63 5.75 -3.48
C PHE A 26 8.86 4.66 -4.52
N GLY A 27 7.84 3.81 -4.76
CA GLY A 27 7.89 2.76 -5.78
C GLY A 27 8.21 3.30 -7.17
N ALA A 28 7.48 4.33 -7.62
CA ALA A 28 7.72 4.96 -8.92
C ALA A 28 9.10 5.65 -9.01
N LEU A 29 9.64 6.11 -7.89
CA LEU A 29 10.96 6.76 -7.85
C LEU A 29 12.10 5.74 -8.01
N ILE A 30 12.03 4.60 -7.31
CA ILE A 30 13.06 3.56 -7.34
C ILE A 30 13.05 2.76 -8.65
N MET A 31 11.89 2.68 -9.29
CA MET A 31 11.69 1.93 -10.51
C MET A 31 12.45 2.57 -11.68
N ARG A 32 13.26 1.77 -12.38
CA ARG A 32 14.04 2.19 -13.55
C ARG A 32 13.51 1.60 -14.86
N ARG A 33 12.86 0.44 -14.80
CA ARG A 33 12.33 -0.28 -15.98
C ARG A 33 10.91 -0.77 -15.71
N ALA A 34 10.07 -0.77 -16.74
CA ALA A 34 8.68 -1.24 -16.66
C ALA A 34 8.57 -2.68 -16.12
N SER A 35 9.53 -3.55 -16.45
CA SER A 35 9.56 -4.95 -15.99
C SER A 35 9.73 -5.12 -14.47
N GLN A 36 10.13 -4.07 -13.74
CA GLN A 36 10.30 -4.11 -12.29
C GLN A 36 8.98 -3.88 -11.53
N LEU A 37 7.90 -3.51 -12.23
CA LEU A 37 6.63 -3.13 -11.60
C LEU A 37 6.09 -4.18 -10.61
N PRO A 38 6.02 -5.50 -10.93
CA PRO A 38 5.49 -6.47 -9.98
C PRO A 38 6.32 -6.57 -8.69
N VAL A 39 7.64 -6.50 -8.81
CA VAL A 39 8.56 -6.56 -7.66
C VAL A 39 8.40 -5.31 -6.78
N VAL A 40 8.34 -4.13 -7.40
CA VAL A 40 8.19 -2.86 -6.69
C VAL A 40 6.83 -2.77 -5.99
N VAL A 41 5.76 -3.25 -6.63
CA VAL A 41 4.43 -3.35 -6.00
C VAL A 41 4.47 -4.28 -4.80
N GLY A 42 5.13 -5.44 -4.91
CA GLY A 42 5.31 -6.36 -3.78
C GLY A 42 6.04 -5.71 -2.61
N LEU A 43 7.12 -4.98 -2.89
CA LEU A 43 7.87 -4.24 -1.85
C LEU A 43 7.02 -3.15 -1.20
N ALA A 44 6.30 -2.35 -2.00
CA ALA A 44 5.40 -1.31 -1.49
C ALA A 44 4.29 -1.90 -0.61
N PHE A 45 3.71 -3.04 -1.01
CA PHE A 45 2.68 -3.72 -0.24
C PHE A 45 3.21 -4.26 1.09
N VAL A 46 4.39 -4.89 1.10
CA VAL A 46 5.02 -5.36 2.34
C VAL A 46 5.35 -4.19 3.26
N ALA A 47 5.92 -3.12 2.70
CA ALA A 47 6.25 -1.93 3.46
C ALA A 47 5.01 -1.28 4.08
N ASP A 48 3.92 -1.14 3.32
CA ASP A 48 2.62 -0.67 3.81
C ASP A 48 2.04 -1.54 4.93
N THR A 49 2.25 -2.86 4.84
CA THR A 49 1.77 -3.81 5.85
C THR A 49 2.51 -3.67 7.18
N ILE A 50 3.84 -3.48 7.15
CA ILE A 50 4.66 -3.38 8.36
C ILE A 50 4.76 -1.95 8.90
N THR A 51 4.47 -0.91 8.10
CA THR A 51 4.58 0.50 8.54
C THR A 51 3.77 0.80 9.82
N PRO A 52 2.50 0.36 9.96
CA PRO A 52 1.72 0.58 11.17
C PRO A 52 2.35 -0.03 12.43
N TYR A 53 3.04 -1.16 12.30
CA TYR A 53 3.77 -1.78 13.42
C TYR A 53 4.90 -0.87 13.90
N PHE A 54 5.75 -0.39 12.98
CA PHE A 54 6.85 0.51 13.33
C PHE A 54 6.37 1.86 13.87
N LEU A 55 5.30 2.43 13.31
CA LEU A 55 4.71 3.67 13.81
C LEU A 55 4.23 3.53 15.26
N ARG A 56 3.62 2.40 15.62
CA ARG A 56 3.13 2.15 16.98
C ARG A 56 4.28 2.01 17.96
N ILE A 57 5.33 1.27 17.60
CA ILE A 57 6.55 1.17 18.41
C ILE A 57 7.17 2.54 18.63
N ALA A 58 7.24 3.38 17.60
CA ALA A 58 7.77 4.74 17.71
C ALA A 58 6.95 5.62 18.67
N THR A 59 5.66 5.35 18.85
CA THR A 59 4.78 6.03 19.83
C THR A 59 4.83 5.44 21.24
N GLY A 60 5.70 4.46 21.52
CA GLY A 60 5.88 3.86 22.84
C GLY A 60 4.99 2.65 23.14
N VAL A 61 4.33 2.09 22.11
CA VAL A 61 3.56 0.84 22.24
C VAL A 61 4.52 -0.34 22.33
N THR A 62 4.22 -1.32 23.18
CA THR A 62 5.04 -2.53 23.30
C THR A 62 5.08 -3.32 21.98
N PRO A 63 6.24 -3.91 21.61
CA PRO A 63 6.38 -4.63 20.34
C PRO A 63 5.37 -5.78 20.18
N ASP A 64 5.13 -6.56 21.22
CA ASP A 64 4.22 -7.72 21.17
C ASP A 64 2.78 -7.28 20.81
N PHE A 65 2.28 -6.24 21.49
CA PHE A 65 0.95 -5.69 21.22
C PHE A 65 0.85 -5.04 19.84
N ALA A 66 1.90 -4.35 19.40
CA ALA A 66 1.93 -3.76 18.06
C ALA A 66 1.89 -4.83 16.97
N PHE A 67 2.54 -5.98 17.20
CA PHE A 67 2.56 -7.11 16.27
C PHE A 67 1.22 -7.83 16.23
N ASP A 68 0.63 -8.15 17.38
CA ASP A 68 -0.70 -8.76 17.46
C ASP A 68 -1.75 -7.94 16.74
N LEU A 69 -1.70 -6.61 16.90
CA LEU A 69 -2.62 -5.73 16.23
C LEU A 69 -2.36 -5.60 14.72
N MET A 70 -1.10 -5.74 14.28
CA MET A 70 -0.78 -5.83 12.85
C MET A 70 -1.42 -7.09 12.24
N LEU A 71 -1.33 -8.22 12.93
CA LEU A 71 -1.94 -9.48 12.50
C LEU A 71 -3.46 -9.42 12.52
N ALA A 72 -4.07 -8.88 13.57
CA ALA A 72 -5.51 -8.68 13.67
C ALA A 72 -6.03 -7.82 12.51
N ARG A 73 -5.30 -6.77 12.14
CA ARG A 73 -5.65 -5.89 11.01
C ARG A 73 -5.53 -6.62 9.66
N LEU A 74 -4.63 -7.58 9.53
CA LEU A 74 -4.48 -8.39 8.33
C LEU A 74 -5.68 -9.34 8.16
N ASP A 75 -6.16 -9.91 9.26
CA ASP A 75 -7.30 -10.82 9.31
C ASP A 75 -8.64 -10.08 9.08
N GLU A 76 -8.85 -8.96 9.78
CA GLU A 76 -10.08 -8.15 9.69
C GLU A 76 -10.34 -7.54 8.30
N ARG A 77 -9.26 -7.17 7.57
CA ARG A 77 -9.39 -6.58 6.23
C ARG A 77 -9.99 -7.55 5.21
N GLY A 78 -9.83 -8.85 5.42
CA GLY A 78 -10.26 -9.89 4.48
C GLY A 78 -9.46 -9.89 3.17
N GLY A 79 -9.42 -11.03 2.49
CA GLY A 79 -8.61 -11.22 1.28
C GLY A 79 -8.94 -10.26 0.12
N LEU A 80 -10.20 -9.80 0.04
CA LEU A 80 -10.67 -8.96 -1.07
C LEU A 80 -10.12 -7.52 -1.00
N VAL A 81 -10.01 -6.95 0.21
CA VAL A 81 -9.41 -5.61 0.42
C VAL A 81 -7.90 -5.65 0.16
N LEU A 82 -7.23 -6.76 0.51
CA LEU A 82 -5.81 -6.94 0.22
C LEU A 82 -5.54 -6.99 -1.29
N LEU A 83 -6.35 -7.74 -2.05
CA LEU A 83 -6.25 -7.79 -3.51
C LEU A 83 -6.53 -6.43 -4.16
N ALA A 84 -7.56 -5.71 -3.69
CA ALA A 84 -7.87 -4.37 -4.16
C ALA A 84 -6.71 -3.40 -3.92
N ARG A 85 -6.08 -3.47 -2.75
CA ARG A 85 -4.90 -2.66 -2.42
C ARG A 85 -3.71 -2.96 -3.33
N LEU A 86 -3.46 -4.24 -3.62
CA LEU A 86 -2.41 -4.65 -4.54
C LEU A 86 -2.65 -4.12 -5.96
N PHE A 87 -3.90 -4.17 -6.43
CA PHE A 87 -4.32 -3.59 -7.70
C PHE A 87 -4.10 -2.07 -7.73
N ILE A 88 -4.48 -1.36 -6.66
CA ILE A 88 -4.27 0.09 -6.53
C ILE A 88 -2.78 0.43 -6.65
N TYR A 89 -1.89 -0.33 -6.00
CA TYR A 89 -0.44 -0.13 -6.15
C TYR A 89 0.05 -0.33 -7.57
N PHE A 90 -0.41 -1.37 -8.26
CA PHE A 90 -0.06 -1.60 -9.68
C PHE A 90 -0.44 -0.40 -10.55
N VAL A 91 -1.66 0.10 -10.39
CA VAL A 91 -2.18 1.23 -11.16
C VAL A 91 -1.42 2.51 -10.81
N LEU A 92 -1.30 2.86 -9.53
CA LEU A 92 -0.68 4.13 -9.11
C LEU A 92 0.81 4.18 -9.46
N ILE A 93 1.58 3.15 -9.11
CA ILE A 93 3.02 3.10 -9.40
C ILE A 93 3.24 3.12 -10.92
N GLY A 94 2.46 2.35 -11.67
CA GLY A 94 2.51 2.31 -13.13
C GLY A 94 2.23 3.67 -13.77
N LEU A 95 1.16 4.36 -13.33
CA LEU A 95 0.80 5.68 -13.82
C LEU A 95 1.86 6.74 -13.48
N LEU A 96 2.37 6.75 -12.25
CA LEU A 96 3.42 7.68 -11.83
C LEU A 96 4.71 7.46 -12.62
N PHE A 97 5.11 6.20 -12.83
CA PHE A 97 6.28 5.86 -13.65
C PHE A 97 6.10 6.28 -15.11
N ALA A 98 4.93 6.03 -15.71
CA ALA A 98 4.62 6.45 -17.07
C ALA A 98 4.60 7.98 -17.22
N ALA A 99 4.04 8.70 -16.25
CA ALA A 99 4.02 10.15 -16.21
C ALA A 99 5.45 10.71 -16.14
N ARG A 100 6.30 10.17 -15.25
CA ARG A 100 7.72 10.55 -15.15
C ARG A 100 8.44 10.42 -16.49
N GLY A 101 8.24 9.31 -17.21
CA GLY A 101 8.84 9.10 -18.53
C GLY A 101 8.36 10.08 -19.61
N ARG A 102 7.14 10.64 -19.45
CA ARG A 102 6.57 11.65 -20.33
C ARG A 102 7.12 13.06 -20.05
N PHE A 103 7.33 13.40 -18.78
CA PHE A 103 7.87 14.69 -18.36
C PHE A 103 9.38 14.82 -18.57
N GLY A 104 10.17 13.74 -18.43
CA GLY A 104 11.62 13.79 -18.68
C GLY A 104 12.04 13.79 -20.16
N ARG A 105 11.08 13.76 -21.09
CA ARG A 105 11.30 13.84 -22.54
C ARG A 105 11.03 15.24 -23.14
N ARG A 106 10.54 16.18 -22.33
CA ARG A 106 10.42 17.59 -22.67
C ARG A 106 11.59 18.34 -22.03
#